data_AF-A0A7V2ACX6-F1
#
_entry.id   AF-A0A7V2ACX6-F1
#
_cell.length_a   1.000
_cell.length_b   1.000
_cell.length_c   1.000
_cell.angle_alpha   90.00
_cell.angle_beta   90.00
_cell.angle_gamma   90.00
#
_symmetry.space_group_name_H-M   'P 1'
#
loop_
_entity.id
_entity.type
_entity.pdbx_description
1 polymer ?
#
loop_
_entity_poly.entity_id
_entity_poly.type
_entity_poly.pdbx_seq_one_letter_code
_entity_poly.pdbx_strand_id
1 'polypeptide(L)'
;MSQFSLLQREWAAVFEAASKAEAAVCADPRTACFYARRALELAVGWAFKHDAALRLPYQDNLSALIHEPSFKQAAGEAVFSKARVINTLGNRAVHSDRPVPEADALAAVRELFHV
;
A
#
# COMPACT_ATOMS: atom_id res chain seq x y z
N MET A 1 -10.71 8.38 -15.93
CA MET A 1 -9.55 7.48 -16.12
C MET A 1 -8.78 7.47 -14.82
N SER A 2 -8.41 6.29 -14.30
CA SER A 2 -7.65 6.17 -13.05
C SER A 2 -6.15 6.44 -13.28
N GLN A 3 -5.49 7.11 -12.33
CA GLN A 3 -4.04 7.27 -12.35
C GLN A 3 -3.30 5.92 -12.28
N PHE A 4 -3.96 4.85 -11.82
CA PHE A 4 -3.38 3.50 -11.67
C PHE A 4 -3.59 2.60 -12.90
N SER A 5 -4.07 3.13 -14.02
CA SER A 5 -4.36 2.35 -15.24
C SER A 5 -3.19 1.50 -15.75
N LEU A 6 -1.93 1.88 -15.45
CA LEU A 6 -0.74 1.09 -15.75
C LEU A 6 -0.75 -0.32 -15.11
N LEU A 7 -1.40 -0.47 -13.96
CA LEU A 7 -1.47 -1.73 -13.21
C LEU A 7 -2.52 -2.69 -13.78
N GLN A 8 -3.45 -2.21 -14.61
CA GLN A 8 -4.63 -2.97 -15.01
C GLN A 8 -4.28 -4.26 -15.77
N ARG A 9 -3.17 -4.26 -16.54
CA ARG A 9 -2.79 -5.38 -17.40
C ARG A 9 -2.09 -6.51 -16.65
N GLU A 10 -1.20 -6.19 -15.72
CA GLU A 10 -0.34 -7.18 -15.05
C GLU A 10 -0.73 -7.42 -13.58
N TRP A 11 -1.32 -6.43 -12.93
CA TRP A 11 -1.67 -6.46 -11.50
C TRP A 11 -3.12 -6.02 -11.28
N ALA A 12 -4.07 -6.70 -11.92
CA ALA A 12 -5.50 -6.35 -11.87
C ALA A 12 -6.05 -6.22 -10.43
N ALA A 13 -5.60 -7.08 -9.50
CA ALA A 13 -6.02 -7.00 -8.10
C ALA A 13 -5.47 -5.76 -7.37
N VAL A 14 -4.23 -5.34 -7.69
CA VAL A 14 -3.65 -4.10 -7.16
C VAL A 14 -4.37 -2.90 -7.76
N PHE A 15 -4.63 -2.92 -9.07
CA PHE A 15 -5.40 -1.89 -9.77
C PHE A 15 -6.81 -1.69 -9.17
N GLU A 16 -7.54 -2.77 -8.93
CA GLU A 16 -8.85 -2.75 -8.28
C GLU A 16 -8.82 -2.03 -6.93
N ALA A 17 -7.84 -2.38 -6.08
CA ALA A 17 -7.69 -1.76 -4.76
C ALA A 17 -7.25 -0.30 -4.87
N ALA A 18 -6.28 0.01 -5.72
CA ALA A 18 -5.77 1.37 -5.91
C ALA A 18 -6.84 2.32 -6.50
N SER A 19 -7.65 1.84 -7.44
CA SER A 19 -8.76 2.61 -8.03
C SER A 19 -9.85 2.91 -7.00
N LYS A 20 -10.15 1.96 -6.11
CA LYS A 20 -11.07 2.18 -4.99
C LYS A 20 -10.51 3.18 -3.99
N ALA A 21 -9.20 3.13 -3.72
CA ALA A 21 -8.53 4.10 -2.86
C ALA A 21 -8.64 5.52 -3.44
N GLU A 22 -8.32 5.68 -4.73
CA GLU A 22 -8.40 6.94 -5.48
C GLU A 22 -9.82 7.53 -5.46
N ALA A 23 -10.84 6.73 -5.76
CA ALA A 23 -12.23 7.19 -5.79
C ALA A 23 -12.76 7.62 -4.41
N ALA A 24 -12.21 7.07 -3.33
CA ALA A 24 -12.69 7.31 -1.98
C ALA A 24 -12.03 8.51 -1.28
N VAL A 25 -10.95 9.11 -1.81
CA VAL A 25 -10.13 10.12 -1.10
C VAL A 25 -10.97 11.24 -0.49
N CYS A 26 -11.86 11.85 -1.26
CA CYS A 26 -12.68 12.97 -0.81
C CYS A 26 -14.01 12.53 -0.16
N ALA A 27 -14.57 11.38 -0.56
CA ALA A 27 -15.88 10.92 -0.11
C ALA A 27 -15.81 10.15 1.23
N ASP A 28 -14.77 9.34 1.40
CA ASP A 28 -14.53 8.55 2.61
C ASP A 28 -13.00 8.33 2.79
N PRO A 29 -12.33 9.28 3.49
CA PRO A 29 -10.89 9.20 3.77
C PRO A 29 -10.46 7.92 4.48
N ARG A 30 -11.32 7.34 5.32
CA ARG A 30 -11.02 6.09 6.03
C ARG A 30 -10.97 4.92 5.05
N THR A 31 -11.96 4.82 4.18
CA THR A 31 -12.00 3.81 3.12
C THR A 31 -10.83 3.97 2.14
N ALA A 32 -10.44 5.21 1.80
CA ALA A 32 -9.27 5.46 0.96
C ALA A 32 -7.97 4.91 1.56
N CYS A 33 -7.69 5.22 2.83
CA CYS A 33 -6.52 4.70 3.56
C CYS A 33 -6.53 3.16 3.66
N PHE A 34 -7.71 2.57 3.88
CA PHE A 34 -7.86 1.11 3.93
C PHE A 34 -7.49 0.47 2.59
N TYR A 35 -8.06 0.95 1.49
CA TYR A 35 -7.78 0.41 0.17
C TYR A 35 -6.35 0.68 -0.29
N ALA A 36 -5.74 1.80 0.11
CA ALA A 36 -4.33 2.06 -0.16
C ALA A 36 -3.41 1.01 0.50
N ARG A 37 -3.68 0.66 1.77
CA ARG A 37 -2.98 -0.43 2.46
C ARG A 37 -3.24 -1.78 1.81
N ARG A 38 -4.47 -2.05 1.38
CA ARG A 38 -4.81 -3.28 0.66
C ARG A 38 -4.07 -3.41 -0.68
N ALA A 39 -3.96 -2.33 -1.44
CA ALA A 39 -3.19 -2.31 -2.69
C ALA A 39 -1.72 -2.61 -2.41
N LEU A 40 -1.13 -1.99 -1.38
CA LEU A 40 0.24 -2.25 -0.96
C LEU A 40 0.46 -3.71 -0.51
N GLU A 41 -0.47 -4.30 0.25
CA GLU A 41 -0.45 -5.72 0.63
C GLU A 41 -0.36 -6.63 -0.59
N LEU A 42 -1.18 -6.36 -1.61
CA LEU A 42 -1.22 -7.17 -2.83
C LEU A 42 0.06 -7.00 -3.65
N ALA A 43 0.59 -5.79 -3.76
CA ALA A 43 1.83 -5.50 -4.49
C ALA A 43 3.05 -6.16 -3.81
N VAL A 44 3.22 -5.94 -2.51
CA VAL A 44 4.32 -6.54 -1.73
C VAL A 44 4.19 -8.06 -1.70
N GLY A 45 2.98 -8.58 -1.47
CA GLY A 45 2.73 -10.02 -1.50
C GLY A 45 3.01 -10.66 -2.87
N TRP A 46 2.79 -9.94 -3.96
CA TRP A 46 3.19 -10.39 -5.30
C TRP A 46 4.71 -10.38 -5.46
N ALA A 47 5.40 -9.33 -5.02
CA ALA A 47 6.85 -9.21 -5.10
C ALA A 47 7.54 -10.37 -4.38
N PHE A 48 7.17 -10.66 -3.13
CA PHE A 48 7.73 -11.78 -2.36
C PHE A 48 7.47 -13.16 -2.97
N LYS A 49 6.47 -13.30 -3.86
CA LYS A 49 6.18 -14.56 -4.56
C LYS A 49 6.98 -14.73 -5.85
N HIS A 50 7.39 -13.64 -6.49
CA HIS A 50 7.97 -13.68 -7.85
C HIS A 50 9.43 -13.20 -7.89
N ASP A 51 9.90 -12.50 -6.86
CA ASP A 51 11.29 -12.07 -6.76
C ASP A 51 12.08 -13.00 -5.82
N ALA A 52 13.01 -13.75 -6.41
CA ALA A 52 13.86 -14.68 -5.68
C ALA A 52 14.87 -14.00 -4.75
N ALA A 53 15.11 -12.68 -4.90
CA ALA A 53 15.94 -11.92 -3.98
C ALA A 53 15.24 -11.68 -2.62
N LEU A 54 13.90 -11.79 -2.58
CA LEU A 54 13.11 -11.52 -1.38
C LEU A 54 12.96 -12.77 -0.50
N ARG A 55 13.22 -12.61 0.79
CA ARG A 55 13.15 -13.68 1.78
C ARG A 55 11.92 -13.53 2.65
N LEU A 56 11.01 -14.50 2.58
CA LEU A 56 9.81 -14.49 3.41
C LEU A 56 10.17 -14.49 4.91
N PRO A 57 9.68 -13.50 5.70
CA PRO A 57 9.80 -13.52 7.15
C PRO A 57 8.89 -14.57 7.78
N TYR A 58 9.09 -14.86 9.06
CA TYR A 58 8.27 -15.84 9.80
C TYR A 58 6.78 -15.44 9.88
N GLN A 59 6.50 -14.13 9.94
CA GLN A 59 5.14 -13.60 9.93
C GLN A 59 4.79 -13.08 8.53
N ASP A 60 3.61 -13.38 8.03
CA ASP A 60 3.15 -13.05 6.68
C ASP A 60 2.34 -11.73 6.60
N ASN A 61 2.34 -10.93 7.67
CA ASN A 61 1.66 -9.64 7.67
C ASN A 61 2.48 -8.56 6.92
N LEU A 62 1.79 -7.55 6.39
CA LEU A 62 2.44 -6.45 5.65
C LEU A 62 3.58 -5.79 6.41
N SER A 63 3.40 -5.58 7.72
CA SER A 63 4.43 -4.92 8.53
C SER A 63 5.72 -5.73 8.60
N ALA A 64 5.62 -7.05 8.72
CA ALA A 64 6.78 -7.96 8.71
C ALA A 64 7.45 -7.95 7.33
N LEU A 65 6.67 -8.00 6.25
CA LEU A 65 7.19 -7.99 4.88
C LEU A 65 7.96 -6.69 4.57
N ILE A 66 7.39 -5.52 4.87
CA ILE A 66 8.05 -4.24 4.54
C ILE A 66 9.30 -3.98 5.39
N HIS A 67 9.39 -4.52 6.61
CA HIS A 67 10.55 -4.36 7.50
C HIS A 67 11.61 -5.45 7.30
N GLU A 68 11.36 -6.40 6.41
CA GLU A 68 12.34 -7.43 6.12
C GLU A 68 13.55 -6.81 5.37
N PRO A 69 14.80 -7.12 5.78
CA PRO A 69 15.98 -6.51 5.20
C PRO A 69 16.14 -6.67 3.68
N SER A 70 15.80 -7.81 3.10
CA SER A 70 15.85 -8.04 1.65
C SER A 70 14.85 -7.16 0.89
N PHE A 71 13.67 -6.90 1.45
CA PHE A 71 12.73 -5.93 0.86
C PHE A 71 13.34 -4.53 0.82
N LYS A 72 13.92 -4.07 1.94
CA LYS A 72 14.55 -2.75 1.99
C LYS A 72 15.73 -2.62 1.02
N GLN A 73 16.49 -3.69 0.81
CA GLN A 73 17.59 -3.73 -0.16
C GLN A 73 17.10 -3.69 -1.61
N ALA A 74 16.05 -4.44 -1.94
CA ALA A 74 15.52 -4.51 -3.30
C ALA A 74 14.72 -3.25 -3.69
N ALA A 75 13.84 -2.76 -2.81
CA ALA A 75 12.97 -1.62 -3.07
C ALA A 75 13.65 -0.26 -2.82
N GLY A 76 14.68 -0.22 -1.97
CA GLY A 76 15.37 1.00 -1.57
C GLY A 76 14.65 1.82 -0.49
N GLU A 77 15.38 2.77 0.11
CA GLU A 77 14.91 3.55 1.26
C GLU A 77 13.67 4.40 0.94
N ALA A 78 13.57 4.92 -0.28
CA ALA A 78 12.46 5.78 -0.70
C ALA A 78 11.14 4.99 -0.70
N VAL A 79 11.10 3.84 -1.38
CA VAL A 79 9.91 2.98 -1.46
C VAL A 79 9.57 2.42 -0.07
N PHE A 80 10.57 2.00 0.70
CA PHE A 80 10.38 1.56 2.09
C PHE A 80 9.69 2.63 2.95
N SER A 81 10.16 3.88 2.88
CA SER A 81 9.58 4.99 3.65
C SER A 81 8.12 5.23 3.27
N LYS A 82 7.80 5.17 1.97
CA LYS A 82 6.44 5.33 1.44
C LYS A 82 5.52 4.20 1.88
N ALA A 83 5.99 2.95 1.75
CA ALA A 83 5.27 1.77 2.21
C ALA A 83 4.95 1.83 3.71
N ARG A 84 5.88 2.36 4.53
CA ARG A 84 5.64 2.59 5.96
C ARG A 84 4.56 3.63 6.22
N VAL A 85 4.53 4.73 5.47
CA VAL A 85 3.46 5.74 5.58
C VAL A 85 2.11 5.11 5.28
N ILE A 86 1.98 4.42 4.15
CA ILE A 86 0.73 3.75 3.74
C ILE A 86 0.29 2.73 4.80
N ASN A 87 1.20 1.87 5.29
CA ASN A 87 0.89 0.88 6.32
C ASN A 87 0.43 1.55 7.62
N THR A 88 1.07 2.64 8.04
CA THR A 88 0.71 3.37 9.28
C THR A 88 -0.67 4.01 9.17
N LEU A 89 -0.94 4.71 8.06
CA LEU A 89 -2.21 5.38 7.83
C LEU A 89 -3.36 4.37 7.65
N GLY A 90 -3.11 3.27 6.94
CA GLY A 90 -4.07 2.19 6.80
C GLY A 90 -4.38 1.46 8.12
N ASN A 91 -3.37 1.17 8.93
CA ASN A 91 -3.58 0.58 10.27
C ASN A 91 -4.41 1.50 11.16
N ARG A 92 -4.12 2.81 11.12
CA ARG A 92 -4.92 3.81 11.85
C ARG A 92 -6.36 3.86 11.35
N ALA A 93 -6.58 3.78 10.04
CA ALA A 93 -7.92 3.76 9.46
C ALA A 93 -8.74 2.54 9.88
N VAL A 94 -8.09 1.39 10.10
CA VAL A 94 -8.74 0.14 10.53
C VAL A 94 -9.00 0.10 12.02
N HIS A 95 -8.02 0.50 12.84
CA HIS A 95 -8.03 0.23 14.29
C HIS A 95 -8.34 1.45 15.16
N SER A 96 -8.32 2.68 14.62
CA SER A 96 -8.56 3.88 15.41
C SER A 96 -10.02 4.34 15.31
N ASP A 97 -10.61 4.70 16.45
CA ASP A 97 -11.92 5.36 16.49
C ASP A 97 -11.88 6.82 16.05
N ARG A 98 -10.68 7.40 15.92
CA ARG A 98 -10.53 8.80 15.52
C ARG A 98 -10.92 8.99 14.04
N PRO A 99 -11.51 10.14 13.69
CA PRO A 99 -11.69 10.52 12.30
C PRO A 99 -10.35 10.51 11.54
N VAL A 100 -10.38 10.04 10.30
CA VAL A 100 -9.24 10.07 9.39
C VAL A 100 -9.31 11.39 8.61
N PRO A 101 -8.31 12.28 8.72
CA PRO A 101 -8.26 13.50 7.93
C PRO A 101 -8.15 13.19 6.43
N GLU A 102 -8.76 14.02 5.58
CA GLU A 102 -8.61 13.92 4.12
C GLU A 102 -7.14 14.03 3.68
N ALA A 103 -6.35 14.86 4.36
CA ALA A 103 -4.91 14.98 4.11
C ALA A 103 -4.15 13.65 4.29
N ASP A 104 -4.56 12.83 5.27
CA ASP A 104 -3.98 11.50 5.49
C ASP A 104 -4.36 10.56 4.33
N ALA A 105 -5.61 10.60 3.87
CA ALA A 105 -6.06 9.82 2.72
C ALA A 105 -5.33 10.21 1.42
N LEU A 106 -5.20 11.51 1.16
CA LEU A 106 -4.47 12.01 0.01
C LEU A 106 -3.01 11.60 0.06
N ALA A 107 -2.37 11.70 1.24
CA ALA A 107 -0.99 11.25 1.42
C ALA A 107 -0.86 9.74 1.15
N ALA A 108 -1.75 8.90 1.69
CA ALA A 108 -1.71 7.46 1.47
C ALA A 108 -1.82 7.08 -0.02
N VAL A 109 -2.77 7.68 -0.75
CA VAL A 109 -2.96 7.40 -2.18
C VAL A 109 -1.82 7.96 -3.03
N ARG A 110 -1.30 9.15 -2.69
CA ARG A 110 -0.14 9.72 -3.39
C ARG A 110 1.11 8.88 -3.20
N GLU A 111 1.40 8.44 -1.98
CA GLU A 111 2.54 7.57 -1.73
C GLU A 111 2.35 6.21 -2.42
N LEU A 112 1.13 5.68 -2.49
CA LEU A 112 0.84 4.43 -3.23
C LEU A 112 1.18 4.54 -4.72
N PHE A 113 0.97 5.69 -5.35
CA PHE A 113 1.36 5.90 -6.75
C PHE A 113 2.89 5.84 -6.98
N HIS A 114 3.68 6.03 -5.92
CA HIS A 114 5.14 6.04 -5.99
C HIS A 114 5.79 4.74 -5.50
N VAL A 115 4.98 3.74 -5.10
CA VAL A 115 5.43 2.40 -4.69
C VAL A 115 5.15 1.42 -5.82
#